data_AF-A0AAW8KTZ0-F1
#
_entry.id   AF-A0AAW8KTZ0-F1
#
_cell.length_a   1.000
_cell.length_b   1.000
_cell.length_c   1.000
_cell.angle_alpha   90.00
_cell.angle_beta   90.00
_cell.angle_gamma   90.00
#
_symmetry.space_group_name_H-M   'P 1'
#
loop_
_entity.id
_entity.type
_entity.pdbx_description
1 polymer ?
#
loop_
_entity_poly.entity_id
_entity_poly.type
_entity_poly.pdbx_seq_one_letter_code
_entity_poly.pdbx_strand_id
1 'polypeptide(L)' 'TDNGAMIAFAGYQRLKAGQHDGLAVTTTPRWPMTELTIPE' A
#
# COMPACT_ATOMS: atom_id res chain seq x y z
N THR A 1 17.32 -2.58 -7.71
CA THR A 1 17.22 -3.40 -6.49
C THR A 1 15.98 -2.98 -5.76
N ASP A 2 15.19 -3.94 -5.31
CA ASP A 2 14.06 -3.64 -4.44
C ASP A 2 14.58 -3.13 -3.10
N ASN A 3 13.92 -2.12 -2.54
CA ASN A 3 14.38 -1.47 -1.31
C ASN A 3 13.20 -1.13 -0.40
N GLY A 4 13.46 -1.00 0.90
CA GLY A 4 12.42 -0.62 1.87
C GLY A 4 11.97 0.85 1.75
N ALA A 5 12.81 1.72 1.20
CA ALA A 5 12.51 3.15 1.09
C ALA A 5 11.31 3.43 0.17
N MET A 6 11.20 2.72 -0.97
CA MET A 6 10.03 2.86 -1.86
C MET A 6 8.73 2.40 -1.20
N ILE A 7 8.76 1.36 -0.36
CA ILE A 7 7.59 0.84 0.36
C ILE A 7 7.16 1.85 1.43
N ALA A 8 8.11 2.38 2.20
CA ALA A 8 7.83 3.41 3.20
C ALA A 8 7.21 4.68 2.57
N PHE A 9 7.76 5.14 1.44
CA PHE A 9 7.22 6.30 0.73
C PHE A 9 5.81 6.05 0.18
N ALA A 10 5.56 4.90 -0.47
CA ALA A 10 4.24 4.55 -0.97
C ALA A 10 3.21 4.42 0.16
N GLY A 11 3.60 3.84 1.30
CA GLY A 11 2.77 3.76 2.51
C GLY A 11 2.42 5.13 3.07
N TYR A 12 3.41 6.03 3.19
CA TYR A 12 3.17 7.42 3.62
C TYR A 12 2.21 8.15 2.69
N GLN A 13 2.37 8.03 1.37
CA GLN A 13 1.51 8.69 0.39
C GLN A 13 0.06 8.19 0.50
N ARG A 14 -0.15 6.88 0.69
CA ARG A 14 -1.47 6.27 0.88
C ARG A 14 -2.10 6.66 2.22
N LEU A 15 -1.33 6.65 3.30
CA LEU A 15 -1.78 7.09 4.61
C LEU A 15 -2.20 8.57 4.60
N LYS A 16 -1.38 9.43 3.97
CA LYS A 16 -1.69 10.86 3.80
C LYS A 16 -2.97 11.09 3.00
N ALA A 17 -3.26 10.18 2.05
CA ALA A 17 -4.49 10.20 1.25
C ALA A 17 -5.70 9.55 1.96
N GLY A 18 -5.60 9.21 3.25
CA GLY A 18 -6.74 8.70 4.03
C GLY A 18 -6.84 7.18 4.11
N GLN A 19 -5.94 6.42 3.46
CA GLN A 19 -5.95 4.96 3.55
C GLN A 19 -5.54 4.47 4.95
N HIS A 20 -6.37 3.60 5.53
CA HIS A 20 -6.09 2.91 6.78
C HIS A 20 -6.61 1.47 6.70
N ASP A 21 -5.90 0.53 7.34
CA ASP A 21 -6.33 -0.85 7.49
C ASP A 21 -6.47 -1.19 8.98
N GLY A 22 -7.21 -2.26 9.29
CA GLY A 22 -7.25 -2.82 10.65
C GLY A 22 -5.92 -3.45 11.06
N LEU A 23 -5.86 -4.01 12.28
CA LEU A 23 -4.62 -4.62 12.80
C LEU A 23 -4.26 -5.97 12.14
N ALA A 24 -5.19 -6.59 11.41
CA ALA A 24 -4.93 -7.84 10.71
C ALA A 24 -4.07 -7.59 9.48
N VAL A 25 -2.95 -8.30 9.38
CA VAL A 25 -2.06 -8.25 8.22
C VAL A 25 -2.30 -9.45 7.32
N THR A 26 -2.51 -9.20 6.03
CA THR A 26 -2.64 -10.23 5.00
C THR A 26 -1.66 -9.97 3.86
N THR A 27 -1.43 -10.98 3.03
CA THR A 27 -0.55 -10.87 1.85
C THR A 27 -1.29 -11.29 0.60
N THR A 28 -1.05 -10.58 -0.51
CA THR A 28 -1.62 -10.89 -1.83
C THR A 28 -0.49 -11.20 -2.81
N PRO A 29 -0.05 -12.48 -2.93
CA PRO A 29 1.11 -12.85 -3.75
C PRO A 29 0.98 -12.52 -5.24
N ARG A 30 -0.25 -12.43 -5.75
CA ARG A 30 -0.56 -11.91 -7.09
C ARG A 30 -1.51 -10.74 -6.93
N TRP A 31 -0.95 -9.53 -6.94
CA TRP A 31 -1.74 -8.30 -6.82
C TRP A 31 -1.56 -7.46 -8.09
N PRO A 32 -2.52 -7.52 -9.04
CA PRO A 32 -2.49 -6.69 -10.24
C PRO A 32 -2.58 -5.21 -9.87
N MET A 33 -1.67 -4.39 -10.41
CA MET A 33 -1.69 -2.94 -10.17
C MET A 33 -2.98 -2.27 -10.67
N THR A 34 -3.68 -2.87 -11.62
CA THR A 34 -4.97 -2.40 -12.15
C THR A 34 -6.12 -2.50 -11.15
N GLU A 35 -5.96 -3.26 -10.06
CA GLU A 35 -6.96 -3.36 -8.99
C GLU A 35 -6.79 -2.28 -7.91
N LEU A 36 -5.74 -1.45 -8.01
CA LEU A 36 -5.50 -0.39 -7.05
C LEU A 36 -6.48 0.77 -7.25
N THR A 37 -7.17 1.14 -6.18
CA THR A 37 -8.04 2.32 -6.14
C THR A 37 -7.33 3.52 -5.52
N ILE A 38 -7.85 4.72 -5.77
CA ILE A 38 -7.43 5.93 -5.07
C ILE A 38 -8.01 5.83 -3.64
N PRO A 39 -7.20 6.04 -2.59
CA PRO A 39 -7.71 6.13 -1.22
C PRO A 39 -8.74 7.24 -1.06
N GLU A 40 -9.77 7.00 -0.23
CA GLU A 40 -10.76 8.01 0.19
C GLU A 40 -10.21 8.94 1.28
#